data_AF-A0A533Y4G4-F1
#
_entry.id   AF-A0A533Y4G4-F1
#
_cell.length_a   1.000
_cell.length_b   1.000
_cell.length_c   1.000
_cell.angle_alpha   90.00
_cell.angle_beta   90.00
_cell.angle_gamma   90.00
#
_symmetry.space_group_name_H-M   'P 1'
#
loop_
_entity.id
_entity.type
_entity.pdbx_description
1 polymer ?
#
loop_
_entity_poly.entity_id
_entity_poly.type
_entity_poly.pdbx_seq_one_letter_code
_entity_poly.pdbx_strand_id
1 'polypeptide(L)' 'MHTISLMRGPFQLCDPCYDTVVSEKLVDARNFAADHDAVFDHVCPNCYDRNRPLIDDMLGSSE' A
#
# COMPACT_ATOMS: atom_id res chain seq x y z
N MET A 1 -6.24 -3.55 9.59
CA MET A 1 -5.88 -3.52 8.15
C MET A 1 -6.89 -2.69 7.38
N HIS A 2 -6.42 -1.61 6.75
CA HIS A 2 -7.25 -0.63 6.03
C HIS A 2 -6.91 -0.62 4.54
N THR A 3 -7.89 -0.24 3.71
CA THR A 3 -7.69 -0.12 2.26
C THR A 3 -7.75 1.34 1.87
N ILE A 4 -6.76 1.78 1.11
CA ILE A 4 -6.74 3.08 0.43
C ILE A 4 -6.79 2.86 -1.07
N SER A 5 -7.19 3.89 -1.81
CA SER A 5 -7.20 3.89 -3.27
C SER A 5 -6.03 4.72 -3.79
N LEU A 6 -5.20 4.11 -4.62
CA LEU A 6 -4.17 4.78 -5.41
C LEU A 6 -4.63 4.86 -6.87
N MET A 7 -3.97 5.70 -7.68
CA MET A 7 -4.25 5.77 -9.13
C MET A 7 -4.09 4.40 -9.83
N ARG A 8 -3.22 3.53 -9.31
CA ARG A 8 -2.95 2.19 -9.86
C ARG A 8 -3.94 1.10 -9.39
N GLY A 9 -4.75 1.40 -8.38
CA GLY A 9 -5.63 0.42 -7.75
C GLY A 9 -5.66 0.49 -6.21
N PRO A 10 -6.36 -0.46 -5.57
CA PRO A 10 -6.49 -0.53 -4.13
C PRO A 10 -5.20 -1.05 -3.45
N PHE A 11 -4.78 -0.36 -2.40
CA PHE A 11 -3.59 -0.68 -1.61
C PHE A 11 -4.00 -0.99 -0.16
N GLN A 12 -3.46 -2.07 0.40
CA GLN A 12 -3.71 -2.47 1.78
C GLN A 12 -2.62 -1.99 2.72
N LEU A 13 -3.05 -1.33 3.79
CA LEU A 13 -2.21 -0.81 4.86
C LEU A 13 -2.49 -1.57 6.17
N CYS A 14 -1.44 -1.79 6.96
CA CYS A 14 -1.61 -2.14 8.37
C CYS A 14 -2.11 -0.92 9.17
N ASP A 15 -2.67 -1.17 10.35
CA ASP A 15 -3.25 -0.12 11.20
C ASP A 15 -2.28 1.04 11.53
N PRO A 16 -0.99 0.82 11.89
CA PRO A 16 -0.08 1.94 12.15
C PRO A 16 0.30 2.75 10.90
N CYS A 17 0.40 2.10 9.74
CA CYS A 17 0.66 2.81 8.49
C CYS A 17 -0.57 3.61 8.04
N TYR A 18 -1.78 3.09 8.25
CA TYR A 18 -3.01 3.83 7.99
C TYR A 18 -3.11 5.09 8.86
N ASP A 19 -2.80 4.97 10.16
CA ASP A 19 -2.77 6.12 11.08
C ASP A 19 -1.77 7.18 10.63
N THR A 20 -0.57 6.76 10.20
CA THR A 20 0.47 7.67 9.68
C THR A 20 0.00 8.40 8.42
N VAL A 21 -0.54 7.70 7.42
CA VAL A 21 -0.96 8.35 6.16
C VAL A 21 -2.15 9.31 6.36
N VAL A 22 -3.01 9.03 7.35
CA VAL A 22 -4.14 9.91 7.70
C VAL A 22 -3.65 11.13 8.50
N SER A 23 -2.73 10.93 9.46
CA SER A 23 -2.12 12.01 10.24
C SER A 23 -1.36 12.99 9.33
N GLU A 24 -0.57 12.46 8.41
CA GLU A 24 0.23 13.24 7.45
C GLU A 24 -0.60 13.76 6.26
N LYS A 25 -1.92 13.49 6.24
CA LYS A 25 -2.86 13.93 5.20
C LYS A 25 -2.43 13.53 3.78
N LEU A 26 -1.82 12.36 3.67
CA LEU A 26 -1.40 11.76 2.39
C LEU A 26 -2.60 11.20 1.61
N VAL A 27 -3.73 10.99 2.31
CA VAL A 27 -5.00 10.54 1.73
C VAL A 27 -6.11 11.58 1.96
N ASP A 28 -7.02 11.68 0.99
CA ASP A 28 -8.24 12.49 1.10
C ASP A 28 -9.30 11.82 2.01
N ALA A 29 -10.39 12.53 2.32
CA ALA A 29 -11.54 12.02 3.08
C ALA A 29 -12.15 10.72 2.50
N ARG A 30 -11.92 10.42 1.21
CA ARG A 30 -12.33 9.16 0.57
C ARG A 30 -11.26 8.05 0.63
N ASN A 31 -10.22 8.21 1.44
CA ASN A 31 -9.06 7.31 1.49
C ASN A 31 -8.37 7.17 0.12
N PHE A 32 -8.32 8.27 -0.64
CA PHE A 32 -7.66 8.31 -1.95
C PHE A 32 -6.34 9.06 -1.83
N ALA A 33 -5.24 8.43 -2.24
CA ALA A 33 -3.93 9.05 -2.33
C ALA A 33 -3.60 9.34 -3.80
N ALA A 34 -3.44 10.63 -4.11
CA ALA A 34 -3.00 11.08 -5.42
C ALA A 34 -1.49 10.89 -5.61
N ASP A 35 -0.73 11.14 -4.53
CA ASP A 35 0.72 10.99 -4.50
C ASP A 35 1.09 9.64 -3.87
N HIS A 36 1.41 8.68 -4.73
CA HIS A 36 1.75 7.33 -4.27
C HIS A 36 3.19 7.22 -3.76
N ASP A 37 4.07 8.14 -4.17
CA ASP A 37 5.48 8.12 -3.79
C ASP A 37 5.62 8.52 -2.32
N ALA A 38 4.93 9.60 -1.93
CA ALA A 38 4.83 10.01 -0.53
C ALA A 38 4.23 8.91 0.36
N VAL A 39 3.16 8.23 -0.09
CA VAL A 39 2.61 7.09 0.66
C VAL A 39 3.66 5.99 0.84
N PHE A 40 4.46 5.70 -0.19
CA PHE A 40 5.45 4.63 -0.14
C PHE A 40 6.65 4.90 0.78
N ASP A 41 6.97 6.16 1.04
CA ASP A 41 7.99 6.55 2.03
C ASP A 41 7.56 6.23 3.47
N HIS A 42 6.25 6.27 3.75
CA HIS A 42 5.68 6.13 5.09
C HIS A 42 5.09 4.75 5.41
N VAL A 43 5.03 3.83 4.44
CA VAL A 43 4.43 2.51 4.62
C VAL A 43 5.49 1.43 4.81
N CYS A 44 5.16 0.43 5.63
CA CYS A 44 6.05 -0.69 5.87
C CYS A 44 5.99 -1.72 4.72
N PRO A 45 7.02 -2.57 4.55
CA PRO A 45 7.05 -3.60 3.49
C PRO A 45 5.96 -4.68 3.61
N ASN A 46 5.24 -4.74 4.74
CA ASN A 46 4.09 -5.63 4.91
C ASN A 46 2.80 -5.06 4.30
N CYS A 47 2.78 -3.77 3.92
CA CYS A 47 1.68 -3.17 3.17
C CYS A 47 1.81 -3.56 1.69
N TYR A 48 0.70 -3.95 1.05
CA TYR A 48 0.76 -4.51 -0.29
C TYR A 48 -0.35 -4.00 -1.19
N ASP A 49 -0.03 -3.91 -2.47
CA ASP A 49 -0.99 -3.58 -3.51
C ASP A 49 -1.79 -4.84 -3.86
N ARG A 50 -3.12 -4.77 -3.75
CA ARG A 50 -3.99 -5.92 -4.03
C ARG A 50 -4.10 -6.22 -5.53
N ASN A 51 -3.72 -5.26 -6.37
CA ASN A 51 -3.69 -5.37 -7.81
C ASN A 51 -2.34 -5.88 -8.34
N ARG A 52 -1.31 -5.96 -7.48
CA ARG A 52 -0.10 -6.72 -7.81
C ARG A 52 -0.57 -8.16 -8.01
N PRO A 53 -0.40 -8.75 -9.21
CA PRO A 53 -0.59 -10.18 -9.33
C PRO A 53 0.22 -10.81 -8.20
N LEU A 54 -0.34 -11.82 -7.53
CA LEU A 54 0.47 -12.77 -6.79
C LEU A 54 1.43 -13.36 -7.82
N ILE A 55 2.52 -12.66 -8.11
CA ILE A 55 3.72 -13.26 -8.63
C ILE A 55 4.12 -14.06 -7.42
N ASP A 56 3.62 -15.30 -7.39
CA ASP A 56 4.17 -16.39 -6.61
C ASP A 56 5.67 -16.21 -6.75
N ASP A 57 6.28 -15.76 -5.67
CA ASP A 57 7.72 -15.70 -5.54
C ASP A 57 8.14 -17.16 -5.55
N MET A 58 8.17 -17.75 -6.76
CA MET A 58 8.88 -18.98 -7.08
C MET A 58 10.36 -18.66 -6.90
N LEU A 59 10.74 -18.47 -5.64
CA LEU A 59 12.07 -18.66 -5.11
C LEU A 59 12.46 -20.09 -5.48
N GLY A 60 13.22 -20.19 -6.58
CA GLY A 60 14.15 -21.28 -6.83
C GLY A 60 13.51 -22.64 -7.05
N SER A 61 13.15 -22.93 -8.30
CA SER A 61 13.67 -24.18 -8.87
C SER A 61 15.20 -24.04 -8.91
N SER A 62 15.87 -24.59 -7.90
CA SER A 62 17.28 -24.92 -7.96
C SER A 62 17.40 -26.43 -7.75
N GLU A 63 17.48 -27.13 -8.89
CA GLU A 63 18.03 -28.47 -9.14
C GLU A 63 17.34 -29.71 -8.52
#